data_AF-A0A7T0JLH3-F1
#
_entry.id   AF-A0A7T0JLH3-F1
#
_cell.length_a   1.000
_cell.length_b   1.000
_cell.length_c   1.000
_cell.angle_alpha   90.00
_cell.angle_beta   90.00
_cell.angle_gamma   90.00
#
_symmetry.space_group_name_H-M   'P 1'
#
loop_
_entity.id
_entity.type
_entity.pdbx_description
1 polymer ?
#
loop_
_entity_poly.entity_id
_entity_poly.type
_entity_poly.pdbx_seq_one_letter_code
_entity_poly.pdbx_strand_id
1 'polypeptide(L)'
;MNWFTNLFGKSVSDDSGETQAANRVSTPIARPVRPGPSQALVECQQNLSVEQLKKFAPLRDIDPQIVATLAHTSLLYPKDAIIFEHDQPSDGVYYLLEGELSLHPDSENHYEVREGTTLAALPLNSGKNFGATAHALTDVTILKLSSEINLLWAKQCHEQVSCVELLDIQLPEEISNRQFFDSFTHAYRENKLRLPSLPNVALKLKQAMNRDIGIKQAVDIIHIDPPIVAKLIQVANSPLYASAIPIKNCLDAVNRIGLNATRKLVLGISLKQLFNCKNPELMKGMQQLWKDSLYVSSLSFVLALECSNIDPEDALLAGLVCDIGAIPLLHFAEQFPDKSPNLAELQSSLPYLRGPVGSLVLHTLGFSAELCNIPYLAENWLYDGGDQLTLPDIVILAKLHSYFGTRKSTGLPYINSIPAYSKINEGKLNPDFSLSILHQAQNRIHAAMQLLS
;
A
#
# COMPACT_ATOMS: atom_id res chain seq x y z
N MET A 1 -1.09 8.83 -18.92
CA MET A 1 0.13 8.37 -18.22
C MET A 1 0.00 6.86 -17.94
N ASN A 2 0.28 6.02 -18.93
CA ASN A 2 0.15 4.55 -18.81
C ASN A 2 1.48 3.90 -19.21
N TRP A 3 2.53 4.15 -18.42
CA TRP A 3 3.87 3.62 -18.69
C TRP A 3 3.95 2.10 -18.46
N PHE A 4 3.01 1.52 -17.69
CA PHE A 4 2.88 0.09 -17.47
C PHE A 4 2.59 -0.72 -18.75
N THR A 5 1.83 -0.16 -19.70
CA THR A 5 1.56 -0.85 -20.98
C THR A 5 2.77 -0.86 -21.93
N ASN A 6 3.72 0.06 -21.76
CA ASN A 6 4.94 0.14 -22.58
C ASN A 6 6.09 -0.73 -22.06
N LEU A 7 5.97 -1.31 -20.86
CA LEU A 7 7.00 -2.18 -20.26
C LEU A 7 7.19 -3.54 -20.96
N PHE A 8 6.27 -3.94 -21.85
CA PHE A 8 6.32 -5.23 -22.56
C PHE A 8 6.29 -5.10 -24.11
N GLY A 9 6.55 -3.91 -24.67
CA GLY A 9 6.56 -3.63 -26.11
C GLY A 9 7.84 -2.92 -26.58
N LYS A 10 8.32 -3.29 -27.76
CA LYS A 10 9.67 -3.05 -28.32
C LYS A 10 10.18 -1.59 -28.38
N SER A 11 11.49 -1.49 -28.09
CA SER A 11 12.58 -0.60 -28.60
C SER A 11 12.29 0.88 -28.89
N VAL A 12 12.92 1.72 -28.07
CA VAL A 12 13.14 3.17 -28.27
C VAL A 12 14.17 3.40 -29.38
N SER A 13 13.86 4.31 -30.30
CA SER A 13 14.83 4.98 -31.17
C SER A 13 15.20 6.34 -30.55
N ASP A 14 16.50 6.59 -30.48
CA ASP A 14 17.13 7.86 -30.11
C ASP A 14 16.54 9.05 -30.86
N ASP A 15 16.41 10.19 -30.17
CA ASP A 15 16.76 11.46 -30.77
C ASP A 15 17.32 12.44 -29.72
N SER A 16 18.53 12.91 -30.00
CA SER A 16 19.35 13.80 -29.18
C SER A 16 19.15 15.24 -29.67
N GLY A 17 18.67 16.12 -28.79
CA GLY A 17 18.59 17.55 -29.03
C GLY A 17 19.25 18.35 -27.92
N GLU A 18 20.52 18.71 -28.11
CA GLU A 18 21.24 19.71 -27.31
C GLU A 18 20.54 21.07 -27.43
N THR A 19 20.25 21.73 -26.31
CA THR A 19 20.09 23.20 -26.30
C THR A 19 20.82 23.81 -25.10
N GLN A 20 21.63 24.82 -25.41
CA GLN A 20 22.61 25.49 -24.57
C GLN A 20 22.02 26.20 -23.35
N ALA A 21 22.76 26.13 -22.25
CA ALA A 21 22.51 26.84 -21.00
C ALA A 21 22.82 28.34 -21.12
N ALA A 22 21.85 29.18 -20.75
CA ALA A 22 22.05 30.59 -20.47
C ALA A 22 21.95 30.84 -18.96
N ASN A 23 23.10 31.13 -18.35
CA ASN A 23 23.21 31.59 -16.96
C ASN A 23 22.45 32.90 -16.77
N ARG A 24 21.38 32.88 -15.97
CA ARG A 24 20.83 34.07 -15.31
C ARG A 24 20.83 33.85 -13.81
N VAL A 25 21.64 34.66 -13.13
CA VAL A 25 21.64 34.80 -11.68
C VAL A 25 20.33 35.48 -11.27
N SER A 26 19.42 34.71 -10.67
CA SER A 26 18.14 35.20 -10.17
C SER A 26 18.29 35.66 -8.71
N THR A 27 18.18 36.96 -8.48
CA THR A 27 17.95 37.55 -7.15
C THR A 27 16.69 36.97 -6.48
N PRO A 28 16.68 36.79 -5.15
CA PRO A 28 15.54 36.20 -4.45
C PRO A 28 14.34 37.16 -4.50
N ILE A 29 13.31 36.79 -5.26
CA ILE A 29 12.01 37.47 -5.24
C ILE A 29 11.37 37.10 -3.90
N ALA A 30 11.09 38.12 -3.07
CA ALA A 30 10.35 37.94 -1.83
C ALA A 30 8.99 37.29 -2.13
N ARG A 31 8.72 36.13 -1.52
CA ARG A 31 7.41 35.47 -1.62
C ARG A 31 6.34 36.43 -1.06
N PRO A 32 5.23 36.70 -1.77
CA PRO A 32 4.13 37.48 -1.21
C PRO A 32 3.59 36.74 0.02
N VAL A 33 3.30 37.49 1.09
CA VAL A 33 2.65 36.98 2.31
C VAL A 33 1.31 36.39 1.89
N ARG A 34 1.17 35.06 2.00
CA ARG A 34 -0.08 34.37 1.70
C ARG A 34 -1.12 34.77 2.77
N PRO A 35 -2.37 35.09 2.39
CA PRO A 35 -3.42 35.34 3.37
C PRO A 35 -3.68 34.04 4.14
N GLY A 36 -3.66 34.10 5.47
CA GLY A 36 -3.90 32.95 6.34
C GLY A 36 -5.32 32.38 6.25
N PRO A 37 -5.61 31.26 6.94
CA PRO A 37 -6.90 30.60 6.86
C PRO A 37 -8.06 31.52 7.26
N SER A 38 -9.17 31.42 6.55
CA SER A 38 -10.39 32.20 6.81
C SER A 38 -11.07 31.72 8.09
N GLN A 39 -11.71 32.61 8.84
CA GLN A 39 -12.57 32.22 9.94
C GLN A 39 -13.89 31.66 9.39
N ALA A 40 -14.40 30.57 9.98
CA ALA A 40 -15.70 30.02 9.62
C ALA A 40 -16.81 31.04 9.92
N LEU A 41 -17.80 31.13 9.02
CA LEU A 41 -18.95 32.02 9.20
C LEU A 41 -19.90 31.53 10.29
N VAL A 42 -20.03 30.21 10.41
CA VAL A 42 -20.88 29.56 11.40
C VAL A 42 -20.17 28.33 11.92
N GLU A 43 -20.17 28.17 13.24
CA GLU A 43 -19.71 26.98 13.94
C GLU A 43 -20.88 26.38 14.73
N CYS A 44 -21.34 25.20 14.33
CA CYS A 44 -22.45 24.50 14.96
C CYS A 44 -21.97 23.17 15.56
N GLN A 45 -22.03 23.05 16.89
CA GLN A 45 -21.72 21.80 17.58
C GLN A 45 -22.91 20.84 17.53
N GLN A 46 -22.64 19.55 17.22
CA GLN A 46 -23.56 18.41 17.36
C GLN A 46 -24.91 18.51 16.63
N ASN A 47 -24.88 18.60 15.29
CA ASN A 47 -26.11 18.63 14.46
C ASN A 47 -26.31 17.40 13.56
N LEU A 48 -25.42 16.41 13.56
CA LEU A 48 -25.52 15.25 12.66
C LEU A 48 -25.99 13.98 13.38
N SER A 49 -26.87 13.23 12.72
CA SER A 49 -27.29 11.91 13.19
C SER A 49 -26.20 10.85 12.96
N VAL A 50 -26.26 9.74 13.70
CA VAL A 50 -25.36 8.60 13.51
C VAL A 50 -25.41 8.08 12.06
N GLU A 51 -26.59 8.07 11.44
CA GLU A 51 -26.75 7.66 10.04
C GLU A 51 -26.00 8.58 9.06
N GLN A 52 -25.94 9.88 9.34
CA GLN A 52 -25.16 10.83 8.54
C GLN A 52 -23.66 10.61 8.74
N LEU A 53 -23.21 10.40 9.98
CA LEU A 53 -21.80 10.13 10.31
C LEU A 53 -21.30 8.83 9.69
N LYS A 54 -22.13 7.78 9.68
CA LYS A 54 -21.80 6.48 9.07
C LYS A 54 -21.69 6.51 7.55
N LYS A 55 -21.88 7.66 6.88
CA LYS A 55 -21.53 7.82 5.46
C LYS A 55 -20.03 7.99 5.24
N PHE A 56 -19.27 8.41 6.25
CA PHE A 56 -17.84 8.72 6.14
C PHE A 56 -16.96 7.53 6.55
N ALA A 57 -15.77 7.40 5.96
CA ALA A 57 -14.76 6.44 6.42
C ALA A 57 -13.84 7.09 7.47
N PRO A 58 -13.40 6.36 8.52
CA PRO A 58 -13.71 4.96 8.81
C PRO A 58 -15.03 4.76 9.58
N LEU A 59 -15.77 5.82 9.90
CA LEU A 59 -16.99 5.77 10.74
C LEU A 59 -18.04 4.75 10.31
N ARG A 60 -18.18 4.50 9.00
CA ARG A 60 -19.08 3.50 8.45
C ARG A 60 -18.85 2.09 9.00
N ASP A 61 -17.59 1.77 9.33
CA ASP A 61 -17.13 0.45 9.77
C ASP A 61 -16.92 0.36 11.29
N ILE A 62 -17.22 1.44 12.02
CA ILE A 62 -17.17 1.51 13.48
C ILE A 62 -18.56 1.23 14.07
N ASP A 63 -18.58 0.67 15.28
CA ASP A 63 -19.80 0.43 16.05
C ASP A 63 -20.63 1.72 16.18
N PRO A 64 -21.93 1.71 15.81
CA PRO A 64 -22.81 2.88 15.91
C PRO A 64 -22.87 3.52 17.30
N GLN A 65 -22.72 2.75 18.38
CA GLN A 65 -22.71 3.25 19.75
C GLN A 65 -21.47 4.10 20.01
N ILE A 66 -20.31 3.68 19.50
CA ILE A 66 -19.06 4.46 19.59
C ILE A 66 -19.20 5.73 18.75
N VAL A 67 -19.70 5.61 17.51
CA VAL A 67 -19.91 6.77 16.61
C VAL A 67 -20.82 7.83 17.26
N ALA A 68 -21.85 7.41 17.99
CA ALA A 68 -22.76 8.33 18.68
C ALA A 68 -22.09 9.17 19.78
N THR A 69 -20.94 8.74 20.31
CA THR A 69 -20.20 9.45 21.36
C THR A 69 -19.15 10.43 20.81
N LEU A 70 -18.88 10.40 19.50
CA LEU A 70 -17.83 11.21 18.90
C LEU A 70 -18.22 12.69 18.82
N ALA A 71 -17.42 13.53 19.45
CA ALA A 71 -17.54 14.97 19.34
C ALA A 71 -17.26 15.43 17.90
N HIS A 72 -18.18 16.24 17.37
CA HIS A 72 -18.09 16.76 16.01
C HIS A 72 -18.75 18.13 15.87
N THR A 73 -18.25 18.91 14.91
CA THR A 73 -18.68 20.28 14.65
C THR A 73 -18.83 20.48 13.14
N SER A 74 -19.86 21.21 12.73
CA SER A 74 -20.03 21.67 11.36
C SER A 74 -19.54 23.11 11.22
N LEU A 75 -18.68 23.35 10.24
CA LEU A 75 -18.05 24.63 9.95
C LEU A 75 -18.49 25.11 8.56
N LEU A 76 -19.12 26.28 8.48
CA LEU A 76 -19.56 26.88 7.21
C LEU A 76 -18.52 27.89 6.72
N TYR A 77 -18.07 27.72 5.48
CA TYR A 77 -17.18 28.67 4.80
C TYR A 77 -17.84 29.18 3.51
N PRO A 78 -17.70 30.47 3.19
CA PRO A 78 -18.20 31.02 1.95
C PRO A 78 -17.31 30.60 0.78
N LYS A 79 -17.84 30.73 -0.42
CA LYS A 79 -17.04 30.67 -1.64
C LYS A 79 -15.78 31.54 -1.56
N ASP A 80 -14.69 31.05 -2.16
CA ASP A 80 -13.36 31.67 -2.24
C ASP A 80 -12.59 31.72 -0.90
N ALA A 81 -13.14 31.15 0.19
CA ALA A 81 -12.45 31.04 1.46
C ALA A 81 -11.32 29.99 1.45
N ILE A 82 -10.26 30.29 2.21
CA ILE A 82 -9.20 29.33 2.53
C ILE A 82 -9.61 28.59 3.81
N ILE A 83 -9.89 27.30 3.71
CA ILE A 83 -10.40 26.49 4.83
C ILE A 83 -9.27 26.13 5.80
N PHE A 84 -8.14 25.67 5.24
CA PHE A 84 -6.91 25.33 5.96
C PHE A 84 -5.71 25.39 5.01
N GLU A 85 -4.51 25.51 5.57
CA GLU A 85 -3.26 25.60 4.81
C GLU A 85 -2.39 24.34 4.91
N HIS A 86 -1.58 24.09 3.88
CA HIS A 86 -0.57 23.03 3.90
C HIS A 86 0.37 23.14 5.12
N ASP A 87 0.70 22.00 5.73
CA ASP A 87 1.52 21.85 6.95
C ASP A 87 0.96 22.55 8.20
N GLN A 88 -0.25 23.11 8.14
CA GLN A 88 -0.91 23.58 9.34
C GLN A 88 -1.24 22.37 10.26
N PRO A 89 -0.93 22.44 11.57
CA PRO A 89 -1.33 21.41 12.51
C PRO A 89 -2.86 21.39 12.65
N SER A 90 -3.41 20.20 12.81
CA SER A 90 -4.83 19.94 13.03
C SER A 90 -5.01 19.18 14.34
N ASP A 91 -6.09 19.50 15.03
CA ASP A 91 -6.60 18.80 16.21
C ASP A 91 -7.76 17.85 15.85
N GLY A 92 -8.10 17.73 14.56
CA GLY A 92 -9.24 16.94 14.10
C GLY A 92 -9.13 16.43 12.66
N VAL A 93 -10.07 15.55 12.32
CA VAL A 93 -10.25 14.97 10.98
C VAL A 93 -11.39 15.69 10.27
N TYR A 94 -11.14 16.15 9.06
CA TYR A 94 -12.01 17.03 8.29
C TYR A 94 -12.65 16.27 7.12
N TYR A 95 -13.93 16.51 6.89
CA TYR A 95 -14.70 15.92 5.79
C TYR A 95 -15.55 16.99 5.09
N LEU A 96 -15.81 16.78 3.80
CA LEU A 96 -16.75 17.62 3.04
C LEU A 96 -18.18 17.11 3.24
N LEU A 97 -19.05 17.92 3.85
CA LEU A 97 -20.49 17.62 3.95
C LEU A 97 -21.24 18.10 2.71
N GLU A 98 -21.04 19.37 2.35
CA GLU A 98 -21.78 20.06 1.31
C GLU A 98 -20.86 21.00 0.52
N GLY A 99 -21.16 21.18 -0.76
CA GLY A 99 -20.43 22.06 -1.66
C GLY A 99 -19.26 21.40 -2.39
N GLU A 100 -18.34 22.24 -2.85
CA GLU A 100 -17.17 21.86 -3.62
C GLU A 100 -15.93 22.63 -3.17
N LEU A 101 -14.81 21.92 -3.02
CA LEU A 101 -13.52 22.50 -2.67
C LEU A 101 -12.40 21.98 -3.57
N SER A 102 -11.31 22.73 -3.64
CA SER A 102 -10.07 22.35 -4.30
C SER A 102 -8.94 22.23 -3.29
N LEU A 103 -8.26 21.08 -3.31
CA LEU A 103 -7.07 20.78 -2.51
C LEU A 103 -5.83 21.03 -3.35
N HIS A 104 -4.98 21.90 -2.86
CA HIS A 104 -3.69 22.27 -3.45
C HIS A 104 -2.57 21.77 -2.51
N PRO A 105 -2.01 20.58 -2.77
CA PRO A 105 -0.78 20.17 -2.11
C PRO A 105 0.38 21.08 -2.55
N ASP A 106 1.57 20.89 -1.98
CA ASP A 106 2.80 21.55 -2.47
C ASP A 106 3.27 20.94 -3.81
N SER A 107 2.38 20.87 -4.80
CA SER A 107 2.55 20.23 -6.11
C SER A 107 1.93 21.06 -7.24
N GLU A 108 2.28 20.79 -8.48
CA GLU A 108 1.63 21.39 -9.66
C GLU A 108 0.18 20.90 -9.82
N ASN A 109 -0.10 19.68 -9.37
CA ASN A 109 -1.43 19.09 -9.41
C ASN A 109 -2.30 19.58 -8.25
N HIS A 110 -3.58 19.86 -8.54
CA HIS A 110 -4.62 20.11 -7.55
C HIS A 110 -5.78 19.12 -7.77
N TYR A 111 -6.59 18.95 -6.73
CA TYR A 111 -7.69 18.00 -6.74
C TYR A 111 -8.99 18.66 -6.33
N GLU A 112 -10.09 18.33 -7.00
CA GLU A 112 -11.43 18.80 -6.64
C GLU A 112 -12.18 17.70 -5.87
N VAL A 113 -12.83 18.11 -4.77
CA VAL A 113 -13.72 17.25 -3.99
C VAL A 113 -15.11 17.87 -4.02
N ARG A 114 -16.09 17.08 -4.45
CA ARG A 114 -17.49 17.49 -4.58
C ARG A 114 -18.37 16.65 -3.68
N GLU A 115 -19.38 17.27 -3.09
CA GLU A 115 -20.42 16.57 -2.33
C GLU A 115 -21.00 15.37 -3.09
N GLY A 116 -21.45 14.35 -2.36
CA GLY A 116 -22.04 13.14 -2.93
C GLY A 116 -21.09 12.20 -3.66
N THR A 117 -19.82 12.57 -3.85
CA THR A 117 -18.79 11.69 -4.42
C THR A 117 -18.18 10.76 -3.37
N THR A 118 -17.57 9.65 -3.80
CA THR A 118 -16.83 8.74 -2.90
C THR A 118 -15.70 9.47 -2.16
N LEU A 119 -15.07 10.47 -2.79
CA LEU A 119 -13.99 11.24 -2.19
C LEU A 119 -14.46 12.15 -1.05
N ALA A 120 -15.67 12.70 -1.14
CA ALA A 120 -16.25 13.49 -0.04
C ALA A 120 -16.49 12.65 1.22
N ALA A 121 -16.68 11.34 1.07
CA ALA A 121 -16.82 10.41 2.18
C ALA A 121 -15.49 10.03 2.86
N LEU A 122 -14.35 10.54 2.38
CA LEU A 122 -13.02 10.26 2.92
C LEU A 122 -12.46 11.49 3.66
N PRO A 123 -11.53 11.29 4.61
CA PRO A 123 -10.84 12.40 5.26
C PRO A 123 -10.08 13.28 4.27
N LEU A 124 -10.19 14.60 4.47
CA LEU A 124 -9.42 15.62 3.77
C LEU A 124 -8.01 15.78 4.34
N ASN A 125 -7.75 15.24 5.55
CA ASN A 125 -6.48 15.30 6.24
C ASN A 125 -6.26 14.06 7.12
N SER A 126 -5.01 13.90 7.59
CA SER A 126 -4.59 12.76 8.43
C SER A 126 -5.06 12.84 9.88
N GLY A 127 -5.61 13.98 10.32
CA GLY A 127 -5.91 14.26 11.73
C GLY A 127 -4.76 14.89 12.52
N LYS A 128 -3.53 14.91 11.98
CA LYS A 128 -2.36 15.55 12.62
C LYS A 128 -1.98 16.86 11.94
N ASN A 129 -1.74 16.82 10.64
CA ASN A 129 -1.43 17.99 9.80
C ASN A 129 -2.28 17.97 8.52
N PHE A 130 -2.47 19.14 7.92
CA PHE A 130 -3.08 19.26 6.59
C PHE A 130 -2.03 19.06 5.50
N GLY A 131 -2.17 18.02 4.69
CA GLY A 131 -1.26 17.75 3.58
C GLY A 131 -1.49 18.60 2.33
N ALA A 132 -2.45 19.52 2.36
CA ALA A 132 -2.80 20.44 1.27
C ALA A 132 -3.44 21.72 1.81
N THR A 133 -3.46 22.76 0.98
CA THR A 133 -4.27 23.96 1.20
C THR A 133 -5.63 23.76 0.56
N ALA A 134 -6.72 24.00 1.30
CA ALA A 134 -8.08 23.83 0.80
C ALA A 134 -8.74 25.19 0.49
N HIS A 135 -9.25 25.33 -0.73
CA HIS A 135 -10.00 26.49 -1.19
C HIS A 135 -11.45 26.12 -1.50
N ALA A 136 -12.40 26.85 -0.95
CA ALA A 136 -13.82 26.68 -1.22
C ALA A 136 -14.17 27.20 -2.63
N LEU A 137 -14.69 26.33 -3.50
CA LEU A 137 -15.15 26.71 -4.86
C LEU A 137 -16.61 27.16 -4.86
N THR A 138 -17.38 26.67 -3.89
CA THR A 138 -18.74 27.11 -3.54
C THR A 138 -18.80 27.49 -2.06
N ASP A 139 -19.97 27.84 -1.54
CA ASP A 139 -20.18 27.74 -0.10
C ASP A 139 -20.01 26.26 0.30
N VAL A 140 -19.25 26.01 1.35
CA VAL A 140 -18.90 24.65 1.79
C VAL A 140 -19.19 24.46 3.26
N THR A 141 -19.75 23.29 3.58
CA THR A 141 -19.92 22.84 4.95
C THR A 141 -18.92 21.73 5.23
N ILE A 142 -18.08 21.93 6.25
CA ILE A 142 -17.04 20.99 6.67
C ILE A 142 -17.44 20.33 7.98
N LEU A 143 -17.34 19.00 8.03
CA LEU A 143 -17.44 18.24 9.28
C LEU A 143 -16.04 18.09 9.88
N LYS A 144 -15.86 18.64 11.08
CA LYS A 144 -14.67 18.42 11.91
C LYS A 144 -14.99 17.39 12.99
N LEU A 145 -14.22 16.31 13.04
CA LEU A 145 -14.27 15.27 14.07
C LEU A 145 -13.00 15.30 14.93
N SER A 146 -13.10 14.87 16.19
CA SER A 146 -11.94 14.66 17.04
C SER A 146 -10.94 13.67 16.41
N SER A 147 -9.64 13.93 16.55
CA SER A 147 -8.56 13.02 16.10
C SER A 147 -8.56 11.68 16.84
N GLU A 148 -9.30 11.54 17.94
CA GLU A 148 -9.56 10.28 18.65
C GLU A 148 -10.08 9.16 17.73
N ILE A 149 -10.77 9.53 16.65
CA ILE A 149 -11.25 8.57 15.65
C ILE A 149 -10.13 7.69 15.07
N ASN A 150 -8.94 8.25 14.84
CA ASN A 150 -7.80 7.51 14.31
C ASN A 150 -7.31 6.45 15.30
N LEU A 151 -7.28 6.80 16.58
CA LEU A 151 -6.90 5.88 17.66
C LEU A 151 -7.92 4.75 17.83
N LEU A 152 -9.21 5.06 17.75
CA LEU A 152 -10.28 4.07 17.81
C LEU A 152 -10.20 3.10 16.65
N TRP A 153 -10.03 3.62 15.42
CA TRP A 153 -9.89 2.82 14.23
C TRP A 153 -8.66 1.91 14.29
N ALA A 154 -7.51 2.46 14.69
CA ALA A 154 -6.29 1.69 14.85
C ALA A 154 -6.43 0.57 15.89
N LYS A 155 -7.10 0.83 17.03
CA LYS A 155 -7.38 -0.18 18.06
C LYS A 155 -8.25 -1.31 17.52
N GLN A 156 -9.34 -0.99 16.82
CA GLN A 156 -10.22 -1.99 16.20
C GLN A 156 -9.45 -2.90 15.24
N CYS A 157 -8.57 -2.31 14.40
CA CYS A 157 -7.73 -3.09 13.50
C CYS A 157 -6.71 -3.95 14.25
N HIS A 158 -6.09 -3.45 15.33
CA HIS A 158 -5.16 -4.25 16.13
C HIS A 158 -5.85 -5.42 16.83
N GLU A 159 -7.04 -5.21 17.40
CA GLU A 159 -7.81 -6.26 18.07
C GLU A 159 -8.13 -7.40 17.09
N GLN A 160 -8.57 -7.06 15.88
CA GLN A 160 -8.84 -8.04 14.82
C GLN A 160 -7.58 -8.83 14.44
N VAL A 161 -6.41 -8.19 14.51
CA VAL A 161 -5.14 -8.71 14.02
C VAL A 161 -4.32 -9.45 15.10
N SER A 162 -4.63 -9.28 16.39
CA SER A 162 -3.83 -9.71 17.56
C SER A 162 -3.69 -11.24 17.84
N CYS A 163 -4.00 -12.09 16.85
CA CYS A 163 -3.58 -13.49 16.71
C CYS A 163 -4.29 -14.55 17.59
N VAL A 164 -4.98 -15.48 16.91
CA VAL A 164 -5.21 -16.94 17.15
C VAL A 164 -6.51 -17.34 16.43
N GLU A 165 -7.45 -16.42 16.35
CA GLU A 165 -8.76 -16.61 15.73
C GLU A 165 -8.77 -16.16 14.26
N LEU A 166 -9.62 -16.80 13.46
CA LEU A 166 -9.80 -16.45 12.04
C LEU A 166 -10.49 -15.09 11.92
N LEU A 167 -9.94 -14.22 11.09
CA LEU A 167 -10.54 -12.92 10.76
C LEU A 167 -11.87 -13.12 10.04
N ASP A 168 -12.91 -12.41 10.49
CA ASP A 168 -14.22 -12.51 9.85
C ASP A 168 -14.18 -12.03 8.39
N ILE A 169 -14.81 -12.82 7.52
CA ILE A 169 -15.01 -12.51 6.12
C ILE A 169 -16.46 -12.08 5.91
N GLN A 170 -16.65 -10.83 5.46
CA GLN A 170 -17.93 -10.26 5.10
C GLN A 170 -17.96 -10.00 3.59
N LEU A 171 -18.90 -10.64 2.89
CA LEU A 171 -19.03 -10.55 1.44
C LEU A 171 -20.32 -9.80 1.05
N PRO A 172 -20.24 -8.79 0.16
CA PRO A 172 -21.40 -8.05 -0.33
C PRO A 172 -22.50 -8.93 -0.92
N GLU A 173 -23.74 -8.42 -0.93
CA GLU A 173 -24.90 -9.17 -1.41
C GLU A 173 -24.90 -9.44 -2.91
N GLU A 174 -24.24 -8.57 -3.66
CA GLU A 174 -24.24 -8.50 -5.11
C GLU A 174 -23.27 -9.48 -5.78
N ILE A 175 -22.54 -10.29 -5.00
CA ILE A 175 -21.60 -11.27 -5.55
C ILE A 175 -22.37 -12.43 -6.20
N SER A 176 -22.39 -12.47 -7.54
CA SER A 176 -23.21 -13.37 -8.37
C SER A 176 -23.08 -14.86 -8.06
N ASN A 177 -21.90 -15.35 -7.69
CA ASN A 177 -21.63 -16.77 -7.45
C ASN A 177 -21.58 -17.13 -5.96
N ARG A 178 -22.63 -16.75 -5.21
CA ARG A 178 -22.71 -16.92 -3.74
C ARG A 178 -22.30 -18.31 -3.27
N GLN A 179 -22.81 -19.39 -3.88
CA GLN A 179 -22.51 -20.75 -3.42
C GLN A 179 -21.00 -21.07 -3.41
N PHE A 180 -20.24 -20.62 -4.42
CA PHE A 180 -18.79 -20.81 -4.45
C PHE A 180 -18.12 -20.07 -3.29
N PHE A 181 -18.47 -18.79 -3.10
CA PHE A 181 -17.87 -17.96 -2.06
C PHE A 181 -18.31 -18.36 -0.65
N ASP A 182 -19.53 -18.85 -0.47
CA ASP A 182 -20.02 -19.43 0.78
C ASP A 182 -19.23 -20.70 1.11
N SER A 183 -18.98 -21.54 0.11
CA SER A 183 -18.15 -22.75 0.28
C SER A 183 -16.70 -22.39 0.61
N PHE A 184 -16.14 -21.37 -0.05
CA PHE A 184 -14.80 -20.87 0.25
C PHE A 184 -14.72 -20.32 1.68
N THR A 185 -15.68 -19.48 2.08
CA THR A 185 -15.73 -18.86 3.40
C THR A 185 -15.97 -19.91 4.49
N HIS A 186 -16.78 -20.93 4.21
CA HIS A 186 -16.96 -22.07 5.11
C HIS A 186 -15.65 -22.86 5.25
N ALA A 187 -14.96 -23.17 4.14
CA ALA A 187 -13.66 -23.84 4.19
C ALA A 187 -12.59 -23.01 4.91
N TYR A 188 -12.63 -21.68 4.80
CA TYR A 188 -11.80 -20.76 5.57
C TYR A 188 -12.06 -20.89 7.07
N ARG A 189 -13.32 -20.75 7.51
CA ARG A 189 -13.73 -20.85 8.93
C ARG A 189 -13.39 -22.20 9.56
N GLU A 190 -13.49 -23.26 8.78
CA GLU A 190 -13.17 -24.63 9.21
C GLU A 190 -11.67 -24.95 9.16
N ASN A 191 -10.82 -24.00 8.75
CA ASN A 191 -9.40 -24.19 8.49
C ASN A 191 -9.11 -25.37 7.53
N LYS A 192 -9.98 -25.56 6.53
CA LYS A 192 -9.94 -26.61 5.50
C LYS A 192 -9.46 -26.09 4.14
N LEU A 193 -9.05 -24.82 4.05
CA LEU A 193 -8.46 -24.30 2.82
C LEU A 193 -7.14 -25.02 2.52
N ARG A 194 -6.92 -25.30 1.24
CA ARG A 194 -5.63 -25.77 0.77
C ARG A 194 -4.65 -24.59 0.73
N LEU A 195 -3.87 -24.45 1.79
CA LEU A 195 -2.85 -23.42 1.89
C LEU A 195 -1.56 -23.83 1.16
N PRO A 196 -0.83 -22.87 0.56
CA PRO A 196 0.48 -23.14 -0.02
C PRO A 196 1.48 -23.60 1.07
N SER A 197 2.57 -24.24 0.65
CA SER A 197 3.68 -24.63 1.55
C SER A 197 4.98 -24.01 1.06
N LEU A 198 5.85 -23.59 1.99
CA LEU A 198 7.15 -23.04 1.63
C LEU A 198 7.99 -24.06 0.85
N PRO A 199 8.69 -23.64 -0.22
CA PRO A 199 9.74 -24.46 -0.83
C PRO A 199 10.81 -24.85 0.19
N ASN A 200 11.47 -25.99 -0.04
CA ASN A 200 12.46 -26.55 0.89
C ASN A 200 13.59 -25.55 1.24
N VAL A 201 14.05 -24.76 0.26
CA VAL A 201 15.07 -23.73 0.48
C VAL A 201 14.57 -22.62 1.39
N ALA A 202 13.37 -22.07 1.15
CA ALA A 202 12.77 -21.06 2.02
C ALA A 202 12.57 -21.58 3.45
N LEU A 203 12.07 -22.81 3.59
CA LEU A 203 11.83 -23.42 4.90
C LEU A 203 13.13 -23.61 5.68
N LYS A 204 14.18 -24.14 5.04
CA LYS A 204 15.51 -24.32 5.67
C LYS A 204 16.15 -22.98 6.03
N LEU A 205 16.05 -21.99 5.15
CA LEU A 205 16.63 -20.68 5.39
C LEU A 205 15.93 -19.96 6.54
N LYS A 206 14.61 -20.04 6.60
CA LYS A 206 13.81 -19.52 7.70
C LYS A 206 14.14 -20.22 9.03
N GLN A 207 14.26 -21.55 9.03
CA GLN A 207 14.69 -22.28 10.23
C GLN A 207 16.10 -21.87 10.68
N ALA A 208 16.97 -21.58 9.72
CA ALA A 208 18.33 -21.11 9.98
C ALA A 208 18.39 -19.66 10.51
N MET A 209 17.44 -18.80 10.14
CA MET A 209 17.30 -17.45 10.72
C MET A 209 17.11 -17.49 12.25
N ASN A 210 16.47 -18.55 12.76
CA ASN A 210 16.27 -18.72 14.20
C ASN A 210 17.51 -19.22 14.96
N ARG A 211 18.60 -19.58 14.27
CA ARG A 211 19.76 -20.28 14.87
C ARG A 211 21.11 -19.55 14.68
N ASP A 212 21.08 -18.27 14.35
CA ASP A 212 22.25 -17.41 14.08
C ASP A 212 23.35 -18.11 13.26
N ILE A 213 23.02 -18.46 12.01
CA ILE A 213 23.95 -19.18 11.12
C ILE A 213 24.96 -18.24 10.45
N GLY A 214 26.15 -18.76 10.11
CA GLY A 214 27.14 -18.03 9.31
C GLY A 214 26.88 -18.06 7.79
N ILE A 215 27.66 -17.28 7.04
CA ILE A 215 27.56 -17.14 5.57
C ILE A 215 27.65 -18.50 4.84
N LYS A 216 28.63 -19.34 5.21
CA LYS A 216 28.84 -20.65 4.55
C LYS A 216 27.59 -21.54 4.61
N GLN A 217 26.97 -21.61 5.78
CA GLN A 217 25.77 -22.41 5.97
C GLN A 217 24.57 -21.86 5.17
N ALA A 218 24.47 -20.53 5.02
CA ALA A 218 23.44 -19.94 4.16
C ALA A 218 23.67 -20.29 2.69
N VAL A 219 24.92 -20.19 2.22
CA VAL A 219 25.32 -20.61 0.86
C VAL A 219 24.95 -22.08 0.62
N ASP A 220 25.26 -22.98 1.55
CA ASP A 220 24.93 -24.41 1.44
C ASP A 220 23.41 -24.65 1.31
N ILE A 221 22.59 -23.88 2.05
CA ILE A 221 21.12 -23.96 1.96
C ILE A 221 20.64 -23.46 0.59
N ILE A 222 21.19 -22.34 0.11
CA ILE A 222 20.78 -21.72 -1.17
C ILE A 222 21.15 -22.65 -2.34
N HIS A 223 22.30 -23.33 -2.27
CA HIS A 223 22.77 -24.26 -3.30
C HIS A 223 21.85 -25.47 -3.56
N ILE A 224 20.89 -25.74 -2.67
CA ILE A 224 19.88 -26.78 -2.86
C ILE A 224 18.99 -26.48 -4.09
N ASP A 225 18.81 -25.21 -4.46
CA ASP A 225 17.96 -24.79 -5.59
C ASP A 225 18.78 -23.92 -6.58
N PRO A 226 19.30 -24.53 -7.67
CA PRO A 226 20.13 -23.81 -8.64
C PRO A 226 19.45 -22.60 -9.31
N PRO A 227 18.14 -22.64 -9.66
CA PRO A 227 17.40 -21.44 -10.08
C PRO A 227 17.49 -20.28 -9.07
N ILE A 228 17.35 -20.54 -7.77
CA ILE A 228 17.49 -19.51 -6.74
C ILE A 228 18.92 -18.95 -6.70
N VAL A 229 19.96 -19.81 -6.78
CA VAL A 229 21.36 -19.36 -6.85
C VAL A 229 21.58 -18.42 -8.03
N ALA A 230 21.12 -18.81 -9.22
CA ALA A 230 21.26 -18.00 -10.42
C ALA A 230 20.56 -16.64 -10.26
N LYS A 231 19.35 -16.63 -9.68
CA LYS A 231 18.60 -15.40 -9.42
C LYS A 231 19.29 -14.51 -8.41
N LEU A 232 19.82 -15.06 -7.31
CA LEU A 232 20.59 -14.31 -6.33
C LEU A 232 21.84 -13.67 -6.92
N ILE A 233 22.56 -14.37 -7.80
CA ILE A 233 23.72 -13.80 -8.52
C ILE A 233 23.29 -12.66 -9.44
N GLN A 234 22.16 -12.80 -10.15
CA GLN A 234 21.58 -11.70 -10.92
C GLN A 234 21.26 -10.50 -10.03
N VAL A 235 20.71 -10.74 -8.84
CA VAL A 235 20.41 -9.69 -7.86
C VAL A 235 21.67 -8.95 -7.40
N ALA A 236 22.72 -9.68 -7.03
CA ALA A 236 23.99 -9.10 -6.60
C ALA A 236 24.72 -8.29 -7.69
N ASN A 237 24.33 -8.50 -8.95
CA ASN A 237 24.85 -7.78 -10.12
C ASN A 237 23.88 -6.69 -10.64
N SER A 238 22.73 -6.52 -10.01
CA SER A 238 21.79 -5.45 -10.37
C SER A 238 22.33 -4.08 -9.97
N PRO A 239 21.89 -2.98 -10.61
CA PRO A 239 22.30 -1.62 -10.24
C PRO A 239 22.08 -1.24 -8.77
N LEU A 240 21.24 -1.98 -8.05
CA LEU A 240 20.96 -1.78 -6.63
C LEU A 240 22.11 -2.24 -5.72
N TYR A 241 22.82 -3.31 -6.09
CA TYR A 241 23.88 -3.91 -5.28
C TYR A 241 25.25 -3.92 -6.00
N ALA A 242 25.27 -3.70 -7.32
CA ALA A 242 26.45 -3.91 -8.14
C ALA A 242 27.61 -2.97 -7.76
N SER A 243 28.81 -3.54 -7.82
CA SER A 243 30.07 -2.80 -7.87
C SER A 243 30.65 -2.91 -9.29
N ALA A 244 31.81 -2.28 -9.55
CA ALA A 244 32.45 -2.27 -10.87
C ALA A 244 32.75 -3.67 -11.43
N ILE A 245 32.89 -4.70 -10.56
CA ILE A 245 33.23 -6.07 -10.95
C ILE A 245 31.99 -6.99 -10.78
N PRO A 246 31.54 -7.69 -11.83
CA PRO A 246 30.43 -8.63 -11.74
C PRO A 246 30.80 -9.91 -10.97
N ILE A 247 29.87 -10.40 -10.16
CA ILE A 247 29.97 -11.64 -9.40
C ILE A 247 29.51 -12.83 -10.23
N LYS A 248 30.13 -14.00 -9.99
CA LYS A 248 29.82 -15.26 -10.69
C LYS A 248 29.46 -16.43 -9.77
N ASN A 249 29.47 -16.27 -8.44
CA ASN A 249 29.16 -17.35 -7.50
C ASN A 249 28.32 -16.88 -6.31
N CYS A 250 27.69 -17.84 -5.61
CA CYS A 250 26.77 -17.59 -4.52
C CYS A 250 27.44 -16.95 -3.30
N LEU A 251 28.64 -17.40 -2.93
CA LEU A 251 29.36 -16.89 -1.77
C LEU A 251 29.65 -15.39 -1.92
N ASP A 252 30.16 -14.98 -3.08
CA ASP A 252 30.43 -13.58 -3.38
C ASP A 252 29.14 -12.75 -3.40
N ALA A 253 28.03 -13.33 -3.89
CA ALA A 253 26.73 -12.67 -3.87
C ALA A 253 26.25 -12.40 -2.43
N VAL A 254 26.37 -13.40 -1.54
CA VAL A 254 26.04 -13.24 -0.11
C VAL A 254 26.97 -12.24 0.57
N ASN A 255 28.26 -12.25 0.25
CA ASN A 255 29.23 -11.29 0.80
C ASN A 255 28.92 -9.84 0.38
N ARG A 256 28.47 -9.63 -0.87
CA ARG A 256 28.14 -8.30 -1.39
C ARG A 256 26.82 -7.76 -0.85
N ILE A 257 25.77 -8.58 -0.89
CA ILE A 257 24.44 -8.19 -0.41
C ILE A 257 24.41 -8.12 1.12
N GLY A 258 25.20 -8.96 1.78
CA GLY A 258 25.12 -9.18 3.22
C GLY A 258 24.18 -10.33 3.56
N LEU A 259 24.46 -11.00 4.67
CA LEU A 259 23.78 -12.24 5.05
C LEU A 259 22.28 -12.06 5.33
N ASN A 260 21.91 -11.01 6.07
CA ASN A 260 20.52 -10.75 6.44
C ASN A 260 19.66 -10.38 5.23
N ALA A 261 20.11 -9.42 4.42
CA ALA A 261 19.46 -9.06 3.17
C ALA A 261 19.35 -10.27 2.21
N THR A 262 20.40 -11.08 2.09
CA THR A 262 20.35 -12.30 1.26
C THR A 262 19.29 -13.28 1.73
N ARG A 263 19.13 -13.48 3.04
CA ARG A 263 18.08 -14.37 3.57
C ARG A 263 16.68 -13.88 3.18
N LYS A 264 16.41 -12.59 3.31
CA LYS A 264 15.12 -11.98 2.96
C LYS A 264 14.85 -12.07 1.45
N LEU A 265 15.85 -11.78 0.63
CA LEU A 265 15.76 -11.87 -0.83
C LEU A 265 15.53 -13.31 -1.30
N VAL A 266 16.28 -14.28 -0.78
CA VAL A 266 16.09 -15.70 -1.14
C VAL A 266 14.71 -16.19 -0.70
N LEU A 267 14.22 -15.76 0.47
CA LEU A 267 12.86 -16.04 0.89
C LEU A 267 11.84 -15.48 -0.12
N GLY A 268 11.98 -14.22 -0.52
CA GLY A 268 11.13 -13.60 -1.54
C GLY A 268 11.19 -14.29 -2.91
N ILE A 269 12.38 -14.63 -3.40
CA ILE A 269 12.57 -15.38 -4.66
C ILE A 269 11.88 -16.75 -4.59
N SER A 270 11.98 -17.43 -3.44
CA SER A 270 11.36 -18.73 -3.23
C SER A 270 9.83 -18.65 -3.25
N LEU A 271 9.25 -17.56 -2.75
CA LEU A 271 7.79 -17.38 -2.72
C LEU A 271 7.17 -17.35 -4.12
N LYS A 272 7.93 -17.04 -5.18
CA LYS A 272 7.48 -17.16 -6.57
C LYS A 272 6.89 -18.53 -6.90
N GLN A 273 7.44 -19.59 -6.30
CA GLN A 273 6.98 -20.96 -6.53
C GLN A 273 5.55 -21.21 -6.01
N LEU A 274 5.01 -20.33 -5.15
CA LEU A 274 3.64 -20.41 -4.66
C LEU A 274 2.61 -19.93 -5.70
N PHE A 275 3.02 -19.06 -6.63
CA PHE A 275 2.17 -18.46 -7.67
C PHE A 275 2.05 -19.39 -8.87
N ASN A 276 1.46 -20.57 -8.64
CA ASN A 276 1.35 -21.62 -9.64
C ASN A 276 -0.05 -22.26 -9.64
N CYS A 277 -0.56 -22.54 -10.84
CA CYS A 277 -1.81 -23.24 -11.10
C CYS A 277 -1.64 -24.18 -12.31
N LYS A 278 -2.36 -25.31 -12.31
CA LYS A 278 -2.46 -26.23 -13.45
C LYS A 278 -3.42 -25.71 -14.51
N ASN A 279 -4.51 -25.05 -14.11
CA ASN A 279 -5.48 -24.48 -15.04
C ASN A 279 -4.86 -23.26 -15.79
N PRO A 280 -4.84 -23.25 -17.14
CA PRO A 280 -4.21 -22.16 -17.91
C PRO A 280 -4.83 -20.77 -17.70
N GLU A 281 -6.14 -20.67 -17.52
CA GLU A 281 -6.81 -19.38 -17.25
C GLU A 281 -6.46 -18.88 -15.85
N LEU A 282 -6.55 -19.74 -14.83
CA LEU A 282 -6.16 -19.38 -13.46
C LEU A 282 -4.66 -19.05 -13.36
N MET A 283 -3.82 -19.69 -14.18
CA MET A 283 -2.40 -19.38 -14.26
C MET A 283 -2.15 -17.94 -14.77
N LYS A 284 -2.97 -17.41 -15.69
CA LYS A 284 -2.90 -15.98 -16.06
C LYS A 284 -3.18 -15.09 -14.85
N GLY A 285 -4.17 -15.46 -14.03
CA GLY A 285 -4.46 -14.81 -12.76
C GLY A 285 -3.28 -14.82 -11.79
N MET A 286 -2.63 -15.98 -11.60
CA MET A 286 -1.42 -16.11 -10.79
C MET A 286 -0.26 -15.26 -11.30
N GLN A 287 -0.04 -15.22 -12.62
CA GLN A 287 1.01 -14.40 -13.24
C GLN A 287 0.76 -12.91 -13.04
N GLN A 288 -0.50 -12.46 -13.17
CA GLN A 288 -0.85 -11.07 -12.91
C GLN A 288 -0.66 -10.73 -11.43
N LEU A 289 -1.13 -11.60 -10.52
CA LEU A 289 -0.97 -11.44 -9.08
C LEU A 289 0.52 -11.34 -8.69
N TRP A 290 1.39 -12.18 -9.28
CA TRP A 290 2.83 -12.11 -9.08
C TRP A 290 3.40 -10.76 -9.54
N LYS A 291 3.03 -10.30 -10.74
CA LYS A 291 3.47 -8.99 -11.25
C LYS A 291 3.04 -7.84 -10.36
N ASP A 292 1.79 -7.85 -9.89
CA ASP A 292 1.26 -6.81 -9.00
C ASP A 292 2.00 -6.83 -7.64
N SER A 293 2.23 -8.02 -7.08
CA SER A 293 2.98 -8.20 -5.84
C SER A 293 4.43 -7.73 -5.98
N LEU A 294 5.08 -8.01 -7.13
CA LEU A 294 6.43 -7.51 -7.43
C LEU A 294 6.49 -5.99 -7.54
N TYR A 295 5.46 -5.38 -8.12
CA TYR A 295 5.40 -3.94 -8.26
C TYR A 295 5.27 -3.27 -6.89
N VAL A 296 4.33 -3.73 -6.04
CA VAL A 296 4.18 -3.23 -4.67
C VAL A 296 5.43 -3.49 -3.82
N SER A 297 6.06 -4.66 -3.97
CA SER A 297 7.33 -5.02 -3.33
C SER A 297 8.45 -4.05 -3.70
N SER A 298 8.59 -3.73 -4.98
CA SER A 298 9.59 -2.77 -5.48
C SER A 298 9.34 -1.36 -4.98
N LEU A 299 8.07 -0.91 -4.97
CA LEU A 299 7.68 0.37 -4.40
C LEU A 299 8.01 0.45 -2.91
N SER A 300 7.70 -0.62 -2.16
CA SER A 300 7.96 -0.72 -0.72
C SER A 300 9.46 -0.64 -0.42
N PHE A 301 10.31 -1.35 -1.20
CA PHE A 301 11.77 -1.27 -1.09
C PHE A 301 12.28 0.16 -1.28
N VAL A 302 11.83 0.85 -2.33
CA VAL A 302 12.27 2.21 -2.65
C VAL A 302 11.81 3.21 -1.58
N LEU A 303 10.55 3.11 -1.15
CA LEU A 303 10.02 3.97 -0.09
C LEU A 303 10.79 3.76 1.21
N ALA A 304 11.10 2.51 1.57
CA ALA A 304 11.89 2.22 2.75
C ALA A 304 13.30 2.83 2.66
N LEU A 305 13.95 2.69 1.50
CA LEU A 305 15.29 3.20 1.23
C LEU A 305 15.38 4.74 1.29
N GLU A 306 14.40 5.44 0.74
CA GLU A 306 14.46 6.89 0.57
C GLU A 306 13.80 7.68 1.70
N CYS A 307 12.82 7.08 2.38
CA CYS A 307 11.86 7.81 3.21
C CYS A 307 11.80 7.30 4.65
N SER A 308 12.62 6.31 5.03
CA SER A 308 12.51 5.68 6.34
C SER A 308 13.84 5.09 6.84
N ASN A 309 13.83 4.67 8.10
CA ASN A 309 14.89 3.84 8.68
C ASN A 309 14.51 2.34 8.69
N ILE A 310 13.45 1.96 7.98
CA ILE A 310 13.02 0.56 7.86
C ILE A 310 13.97 -0.15 6.89
N ASP A 311 14.35 -1.36 7.23
CA ASP A 311 15.18 -2.21 6.37
C ASP A 311 14.49 -2.43 5.00
N PRO A 312 15.12 -2.03 3.88
CA PRO A 312 14.50 -2.11 2.57
C PRO A 312 14.10 -3.51 2.16
N GLU A 313 14.86 -4.54 2.56
CA GLU A 313 14.53 -5.93 2.26
C GLU A 313 13.34 -6.46 3.07
N ASP A 314 13.11 -5.96 4.30
CA ASP A 314 11.87 -6.22 5.04
C ASP A 314 10.66 -5.59 4.34
N ALA A 315 10.79 -4.34 3.88
CA ALA A 315 9.74 -3.66 3.10
C ALA A 315 9.46 -4.36 1.76
N LEU A 316 10.50 -4.82 1.07
CA LEU A 316 10.39 -5.63 -0.13
C LEU A 316 9.58 -6.90 0.14
N LEU A 317 9.95 -7.65 1.19
CA LEU A 317 9.24 -8.87 1.55
C LEU A 317 7.78 -8.60 1.94
N ALA A 318 7.52 -7.55 2.72
CA ALA A 318 6.17 -7.14 3.13
C ALA A 318 5.29 -6.79 1.92
N GLY A 319 5.80 -5.98 0.99
CA GLY A 319 5.09 -5.64 -0.23
C GLY A 319 4.86 -6.86 -1.14
N LEU A 320 5.76 -7.84 -1.13
CA LEU A 320 5.63 -9.09 -1.91
C LEU A 320 4.50 -9.98 -1.39
N VAL A 321 4.29 -10.01 -0.07
CA VAL A 321 3.29 -10.88 0.57
C VAL A 321 1.94 -10.22 0.79
N CYS A 322 1.78 -8.93 0.49
CA CYS A 322 0.58 -8.17 0.82
C CYS A 322 -0.72 -8.74 0.20
N ASP A 323 -0.66 -9.36 -0.97
CA ASP A 323 -1.82 -10.01 -1.60
C ASP A 323 -1.72 -11.56 -1.61
N ILE A 324 -0.89 -12.17 -0.76
CA ILE A 324 -0.68 -13.62 -0.76
C ILE A 324 -1.98 -14.42 -0.51
N GLY A 325 -2.97 -13.79 0.13
CA GLY A 325 -4.31 -14.37 0.35
C GLY A 325 -5.13 -14.60 -0.91
N ALA A 326 -4.73 -14.06 -2.06
CA ALA A 326 -5.35 -14.38 -3.35
C ALA A 326 -4.99 -15.79 -3.85
N ILE A 327 -3.86 -16.35 -3.42
CA ILE A 327 -3.38 -17.67 -3.87
C ILE A 327 -4.37 -18.79 -3.48
N PRO A 328 -4.80 -18.93 -2.20
CA PRO A 328 -5.77 -19.96 -1.84
C PRO A 328 -7.11 -19.84 -2.57
N LEU A 329 -7.57 -18.62 -2.90
CA LEU A 329 -8.80 -18.42 -3.67
C LEU A 329 -8.68 -19.01 -5.07
N LEU A 330 -7.57 -18.74 -5.77
CA LEU A 330 -7.30 -19.30 -7.10
C LEU A 330 -7.08 -20.82 -7.05
N HIS A 331 -6.43 -21.34 -6.00
CA HIS A 331 -6.31 -22.80 -5.79
C HIS A 331 -7.65 -23.47 -5.46
N PHE A 332 -8.57 -22.76 -4.80
CA PHE A 332 -9.90 -23.26 -4.54
C PHE A 332 -10.75 -23.28 -5.80
N ALA A 333 -10.68 -22.23 -6.64
CA ALA A 333 -11.27 -22.20 -7.97
C ALA A 333 -10.80 -23.39 -8.84
N GLU A 334 -9.51 -23.74 -8.79
CA GLU A 334 -8.97 -24.89 -9.52
C GLU A 334 -9.56 -26.24 -9.07
N GLN A 335 -9.95 -26.38 -7.80
CA GLN A 335 -10.53 -27.61 -7.27
C GLN A 335 -11.97 -27.85 -7.72
N PHE A 336 -12.69 -26.79 -8.11
CA PHE A 336 -14.10 -26.85 -8.47
C PHE A 336 -14.34 -26.17 -9.83
N PRO A 337 -13.76 -26.68 -10.93
CA PRO A 337 -13.79 -26.01 -12.24
C PRO A 337 -15.21 -25.74 -12.75
N ASP A 338 -16.16 -26.65 -12.51
CA ASP A 338 -17.55 -26.51 -12.98
C ASP A 338 -18.37 -25.48 -12.20
N LYS A 339 -17.91 -25.08 -11.01
CA LYS A 339 -18.56 -24.11 -10.11
C LYS A 339 -17.74 -22.84 -9.91
N SER A 340 -16.57 -22.77 -10.54
CA SER A 340 -15.66 -21.65 -10.36
C SER A 340 -16.21 -20.41 -11.05
N PRO A 341 -16.24 -19.26 -10.35
CA PRO A 341 -16.41 -17.96 -10.98
C PRO A 341 -15.35 -17.73 -12.06
N ASN A 342 -15.64 -16.84 -13.00
CA ASN A 342 -14.63 -16.35 -13.94
C ASN A 342 -13.60 -15.48 -13.20
N LEU A 343 -12.46 -15.18 -13.87
CA LEU A 343 -11.39 -14.39 -13.26
C LEU A 343 -11.83 -12.99 -12.80
N ALA A 344 -12.77 -12.34 -13.51
CA ALA A 344 -13.23 -11.00 -13.14
C ALA A 344 -14.04 -11.02 -11.84
N GLU A 345 -14.86 -12.05 -11.65
CA GLU A 345 -15.62 -12.26 -10.40
C GLU A 345 -14.71 -12.66 -9.23
N LEU A 346 -13.69 -13.48 -9.48
CA LEU A 346 -12.67 -13.75 -8.46
C LEU A 346 -11.97 -12.45 -8.06
N GLN A 347 -11.59 -11.62 -9.03
CA GLN A 347 -10.95 -10.33 -8.78
C GLN A 347 -11.84 -9.34 -8.01
N SER A 348 -13.15 -9.30 -8.27
CA SER A 348 -14.06 -8.41 -7.54
C SER A 348 -14.28 -8.84 -6.08
N SER A 349 -14.06 -10.13 -5.76
CA SER A 349 -14.12 -10.65 -4.39
C SER A 349 -12.84 -10.44 -3.57
N LEU A 350 -11.69 -10.25 -4.23
CA LEU A 350 -10.38 -10.15 -3.57
C LEU A 350 -10.29 -9.08 -2.47
N PRO A 351 -10.89 -7.87 -2.60
CA PRO A 351 -10.84 -6.86 -1.55
C PRO A 351 -11.32 -7.35 -0.18
N TYR A 352 -12.27 -8.30 -0.16
CA TYR A 352 -12.86 -8.84 1.07
C TYR A 352 -12.13 -10.08 1.61
N LEU A 353 -11.42 -10.80 0.72
CA LEU A 353 -10.87 -12.12 1.04
C LEU A 353 -9.36 -12.08 1.30
N ARG A 354 -8.61 -11.29 0.55
CA ARG A 354 -7.14 -11.38 0.55
C ARG A 354 -6.50 -11.04 1.89
N GLY A 355 -7.10 -10.15 2.68
CA GLY A 355 -6.57 -9.73 3.97
C GLY A 355 -6.69 -10.84 5.02
N PRO A 356 -7.92 -11.29 5.33
CA PRO A 356 -8.17 -12.42 6.23
C PRO A 356 -7.43 -13.71 5.82
N VAL A 357 -7.49 -14.06 4.53
CA VAL A 357 -6.86 -15.28 4.01
C VAL A 357 -5.34 -15.15 3.96
N GLY A 358 -4.82 -13.98 3.60
CA GLY A 358 -3.38 -13.73 3.53
C GLY A 358 -2.72 -13.79 4.91
N SER A 359 -3.39 -13.24 5.92
CA SER A 359 -2.94 -13.32 7.31
C SER A 359 -2.86 -14.77 7.78
N LEU A 360 -3.88 -15.59 7.47
CA LEU A 360 -3.87 -17.03 7.74
C LEU A 360 -2.71 -17.73 7.03
N VAL A 361 -2.49 -17.46 5.73
CA VAL A 361 -1.39 -18.04 4.96
C VAL A 361 -0.04 -17.73 5.62
N LEU A 362 0.24 -16.47 5.93
CA LEU A 362 1.52 -16.07 6.52
C LEU A 362 1.73 -16.65 7.91
N HIS A 363 0.67 -16.73 8.70
CA HIS A 363 0.70 -17.39 10.00
C HIS A 363 1.01 -18.89 9.85
N THR A 364 0.36 -19.60 8.93
CA THR A 364 0.64 -21.03 8.66
C THR A 364 2.06 -21.26 8.13
N LEU A 365 2.57 -20.35 7.30
CA LEU A 365 3.96 -20.38 6.83
C LEU A 365 4.94 -19.94 7.95
N GLY A 366 4.44 -19.45 9.09
CA GLY A 366 5.13 -19.09 10.32
C GLY A 366 5.93 -17.79 10.25
N PHE A 367 5.50 -16.82 9.45
CA PHE A 367 6.11 -15.49 9.42
C PHE A 367 5.90 -14.75 10.76
N SER A 368 6.63 -13.64 10.95
CA SER A 368 6.46 -12.80 12.15
C SER A 368 5.03 -12.23 12.23
N ALA A 369 4.59 -11.88 13.44
CA ALA A 369 3.29 -11.25 13.64
C ALA A 369 3.15 -9.98 12.78
N GLU A 370 4.20 -9.14 12.76
CA GLU A 370 4.22 -7.92 11.93
C GLU A 370 3.94 -8.21 10.44
N LEU A 371 4.55 -9.25 9.85
CA LEU A 371 4.28 -9.65 8.46
C LEU A 371 2.90 -10.30 8.28
N CYS A 372 2.43 -11.07 9.26
CA CYS A 372 1.09 -11.67 9.22
C CYS A 372 -0.02 -10.61 9.14
N ASN A 373 0.23 -9.41 9.65
CA ASN A 373 -0.73 -8.31 9.68
C ASN A 373 -0.81 -7.55 8.35
N ILE A 374 0.24 -7.62 7.53
CA ILE A 374 0.37 -6.83 6.30
C ILE A 374 -0.79 -7.07 5.33
N PRO A 375 -1.22 -8.31 5.02
CA PRO A 375 -2.32 -8.50 4.07
C PRO A 375 -3.63 -7.84 4.50
N TYR A 376 -3.89 -7.80 5.81
CA TYR A 376 -5.07 -7.15 6.37
C TYR A 376 -4.97 -5.63 6.32
N LEU A 377 -3.79 -5.07 6.62
CA LEU A 377 -3.58 -3.63 6.72
C LEU A 377 -3.25 -2.93 5.39
N ALA A 378 -2.79 -3.66 4.37
CA ALA A 378 -2.22 -3.09 3.13
C ALA A 378 -3.14 -2.12 2.36
N GLU A 379 -4.46 -2.22 2.55
CA GLU A 379 -5.45 -1.28 1.97
C GLU A 379 -6.29 -0.55 3.00
N ASN A 380 -5.91 -0.65 4.27
CA ASN A 380 -6.49 0.19 5.29
C ASN A 380 -5.84 1.57 5.23
N TRP A 381 -6.29 2.38 4.29
CA TRP A 381 -5.72 3.71 4.01
C TRP A 381 -5.72 4.63 5.23
N LEU A 382 -6.64 4.42 6.17
CA LEU A 382 -6.82 5.27 7.35
C LEU A 382 -6.19 4.66 8.61
N TYR A 383 -5.43 3.58 8.47
CA TYR A 383 -4.72 2.96 9.58
C TYR A 383 -3.68 3.92 10.18
N ASP A 384 -3.76 4.15 11.49
CA ASP A 384 -2.79 4.95 12.24
C ASP A 384 -2.17 4.14 13.40
N GLY A 385 -1.11 3.39 13.10
CA GLY A 385 -0.36 2.62 14.11
C GLY A 385 0.48 3.45 15.11
N GLY A 386 0.35 4.78 15.13
CA GLY A 386 1.13 5.68 16.00
C GLY A 386 2.01 6.66 15.22
N ASP A 387 2.86 7.41 15.93
CA ASP A 387 3.61 8.53 15.34
C ASP A 387 4.82 8.11 14.49
N GLN A 388 5.34 6.90 14.72
CA GLN A 388 6.49 6.39 13.98
C GLN A 388 6.03 5.69 12.70
N LEU A 389 6.78 5.88 11.62
CA LEU A 389 6.58 5.15 10.39
C LEU A 389 6.94 3.67 10.59
N THR A 390 6.02 2.78 10.24
CA THR A 390 6.15 1.32 10.41
C THR A 390 6.10 0.57 9.08
N LEU A 391 6.41 -0.73 9.09
CA LEU A 391 6.36 -1.57 7.90
C LEU A 391 4.97 -1.59 7.23
N PRO A 392 3.83 -1.69 7.95
CA PRO A 392 2.51 -1.49 7.38
C PRO A 392 2.32 -0.15 6.67
N ASP A 393 2.81 0.96 7.24
CA ASP A 393 2.66 2.29 6.64
C ASP A 393 3.35 2.35 5.26
N ILE A 394 4.56 1.78 5.13
CA ILE A 394 5.28 1.68 3.86
C ILE A 394 4.47 0.88 2.82
N VAL A 395 3.91 -0.26 3.22
CA VAL A 395 3.11 -1.10 2.31
C VAL A 395 1.82 -0.39 1.91
N ILE A 396 1.14 0.32 2.83
CA ILE A 396 -0.06 1.12 2.52
C ILE A 396 0.27 2.20 1.48
N LEU A 397 1.37 2.93 1.66
CA LEU A 397 1.84 3.95 0.71
C LEU A 397 2.16 3.34 -0.66
N ALA A 398 2.91 2.23 -0.68
CA ALA A 398 3.24 1.50 -1.89
C ALA A 398 1.99 0.99 -2.61
N LYS A 399 1.00 0.49 -1.86
CA LYS A 399 -0.25 -0.06 -2.40
C LYS A 399 -1.13 1.02 -2.98
N LEU A 400 -1.32 2.14 -2.26
CA LEU A 400 -2.07 3.29 -2.75
C LEU A 400 -1.45 3.81 -4.05
N HIS A 401 -0.13 3.98 -4.06
CA HIS A 401 0.58 4.41 -5.26
C HIS A 401 0.45 3.40 -6.41
N SER A 402 0.45 2.10 -6.12
CA SER A 402 0.32 1.07 -7.15
C SER A 402 -0.99 1.17 -7.96
N TYR A 403 -2.01 1.84 -7.42
CA TYR A 403 -3.29 2.05 -8.07
C TYR A 403 -3.35 3.32 -8.92
N PHE A 404 -2.41 4.26 -8.76
CA PHE A 404 -2.34 5.45 -9.61
C PHE A 404 -2.14 5.07 -11.08
N GLY A 405 -2.91 5.71 -11.97
CA GLY A 405 -2.92 5.40 -13.39
C GLY A 405 -3.68 4.12 -13.79
N THR A 406 -4.24 3.38 -12.82
CA THR A 406 -5.07 2.19 -13.08
C THR A 406 -6.56 2.51 -12.95
N ARG A 407 -7.43 1.58 -13.40
CA ARG A 407 -8.89 1.67 -13.19
C ARG A 407 -9.29 1.63 -11.71
N LYS A 408 -8.41 1.18 -10.81
CA LYS A 408 -8.66 1.11 -9.36
C LYS A 408 -8.46 2.45 -8.64
N SER A 409 -8.02 3.49 -9.35
CA SER A 409 -7.77 4.83 -8.77
C SER A 409 -9.04 5.58 -8.35
N THR A 410 -10.21 5.18 -8.86
CA THR A 410 -11.48 5.87 -8.57
C THR A 410 -11.90 5.65 -7.13
N GLY A 411 -12.06 6.74 -6.36
CA GLY A 411 -12.55 6.68 -4.97
C GLY A 411 -11.49 6.31 -3.93
N LEU A 412 -10.20 6.38 -4.27
CA LEU A 412 -9.10 6.26 -3.30
C LEU A 412 -8.85 7.59 -2.59
N PRO A 413 -8.40 7.58 -1.32
CA PRO A 413 -7.99 8.80 -0.66
C PRO A 413 -6.76 9.40 -1.33
N TYR A 414 -6.59 10.71 -1.17
CA TYR A 414 -5.37 11.36 -1.58
C TYR A 414 -4.22 10.91 -0.67
N ILE A 415 -3.04 10.72 -1.25
CA ILE A 415 -1.89 10.22 -0.50
C ILE A 415 -1.51 11.13 0.67
N ASN A 416 -1.70 12.44 0.52
CA ASN A 416 -1.41 13.43 1.54
C ASN A 416 -2.50 13.58 2.62
N SER A 417 -3.64 12.87 2.48
CA SER A 417 -4.68 12.85 3.50
C SER A 417 -4.63 11.62 4.40
N ILE A 418 -3.79 10.62 4.10
CA ILE A 418 -3.70 9.38 4.89
C ILE A 418 -2.67 9.48 6.04
N PRO A 419 -2.89 8.79 7.19
CA PRO A 419 -1.97 8.83 8.32
C PRO A 419 -0.54 8.37 7.97
N ALA A 420 -0.39 7.33 7.16
CA ALA A 420 0.93 6.81 6.77
C ALA A 420 1.84 7.88 6.13
N TYR A 421 1.27 8.78 5.34
CA TYR A 421 2.03 9.88 4.71
C TYR A 421 2.50 10.92 5.73
N SER A 422 1.67 11.24 6.73
CA SER A 422 2.04 12.22 7.76
C SER A 422 3.24 11.82 8.62
N LYS A 423 3.57 10.53 8.64
CA LYS A 423 4.68 9.96 9.43
C LYS A 423 6.01 9.98 8.69
N ILE A 424 6.01 10.31 7.40
CA ILE A 424 7.23 10.31 6.63
C ILE A 424 8.04 11.55 7.01
N ASN A 425 9.21 11.32 7.61
CA ASN A 425 10.09 12.39 8.06
C ASN A 425 10.73 13.11 6.86
N GLU A 426 10.90 14.42 7.04
CA GLU A 426 11.47 15.40 6.10
C GLU A 426 10.50 15.82 5.01
N GLY A 427 10.18 17.13 4.97
CA GLY A 427 9.37 17.83 3.96
C GLY A 427 9.94 17.81 2.54
N LYS A 428 10.27 16.61 2.06
CA LYS A 428 10.72 16.26 0.72
C LYS A 428 9.59 15.62 -0.07
N LEU A 429 8.63 14.96 0.57
CA LEU A 429 7.52 14.32 -0.13
C LEU A 429 6.35 15.28 -0.30
N ASN A 430 6.25 15.96 -1.43
CA ASN A 430 4.96 16.43 -1.95
C ASN A 430 4.31 15.29 -2.79
N PRO A 431 3.02 15.37 -3.16
CA PRO A 431 2.38 14.37 -4.02
C PRO A 431 3.07 14.18 -5.38
N ASP A 432 3.72 15.22 -5.90
CA ASP A 432 4.58 15.14 -7.09
C ASP A 432 5.92 14.43 -6.82
N PHE A 433 6.36 14.32 -5.57
CA PHE A 433 7.62 13.73 -5.15
C PHE A 433 7.46 12.24 -4.83
N SER A 434 6.26 11.78 -4.46
CA SER A 434 5.92 10.36 -4.60
C SER A 434 6.01 9.95 -6.08
N LEU A 435 5.59 10.81 -7.02
CA LEU A 435 5.77 10.56 -8.45
C LEU A 435 7.23 10.74 -8.91
N SER A 436 7.97 11.72 -8.41
CA SER A 436 9.35 11.99 -8.83
C SER A 436 10.36 11.03 -8.22
N ILE A 437 10.19 10.58 -6.96
CA ILE A 437 10.98 9.47 -6.40
C ILE A 437 10.69 8.22 -7.21
N LEU A 438 9.45 7.93 -7.61
CA LEU A 438 9.16 6.70 -8.34
C LEU A 438 9.53 6.79 -9.83
N HIS A 439 9.60 7.99 -10.40
CA HIS A 439 10.18 8.26 -11.72
C HIS A 439 11.72 8.23 -11.69
N GLN A 440 12.37 8.81 -10.69
CA GLN A 440 13.83 8.76 -10.49
C GLN A 440 14.28 7.35 -10.07
N ALA A 441 13.49 6.69 -9.25
CA ALA A 441 13.62 5.30 -8.88
C ALA A 441 13.00 4.38 -9.93
N GLN A 442 12.52 4.86 -11.08
CA GLN A 442 11.97 3.96 -12.11
C GLN A 442 13.03 2.95 -12.56
N ASN A 443 14.29 3.39 -12.68
CA ASN A 443 15.42 2.51 -12.94
C ASN A 443 15.66 1.52 -11.79
N ARG A 444 15.43 1.95 -10.53
CA ARG A 444 15.58 1.12 -9.33
C ARG A 444 14.42 0.16 -9.13
N ILE A 445 13.19 0.54 -9.43
CA ILE A 445 11.98 -0.27 -9.47
C ILE A 445 12.11 -1.27 -10.61
N HIS A 446 12.58 -0.86 -11.78
CA HIS A 446 12.85 -1.77 -12.88
C HIS A 446 13.94 -2.78 -12.50
N ALA A 447 15.03 -2.32 -11.89
CA ALA A 447 16.06 -3.21 -11.35
C ALA A 447 15.48 -4.15 -10.28
N ALA A 448 14.71 -3.64 -9.31
CA ALA A 448 14.03 -4.38 -8.24
C ALA A 448 13.04 -5.42 -8.80
N MET A 449 12.27 -5.07 -9.82
CA MET A 449 11.36 -5.99 -10.51
C MET A 449 12.15 -7.08 -11.24
N GLN A 450 13.24 -6.73 -11.93
CA GLN A 450 14.13 -7.71 -12.56
C GLN A 450 14.78 -8.66 -11.54
N LEU A 451 14.97 -8.23 -10.28
CA LEU A 451 15.49 -9.08 -9.21
C LEU A 451 14.66 -10.33 -9.00
N LEU A 452 13.35 -10.22 -9.17
CA LEU A 452 12.39 -11.26 -8.79
C LEU A 452 11.58 -11.80 -9.99
N SER A 453 11.53 -11.08 -11.11
CA SER A 453 10.75 -11.42 -12.32
C SER A 453 11.06 -12.77 -12.92
#